data_AF-A0AAV3SVV2-F1
#
_entry.id   AF-A0AAV3SVV2-F1
#
_cell.length_a   1.000
_cell.length_b   1.000
_cell.length_c   1.000
_cell.angle_alpha   90.00
_cell.angle_beta   90.00
_cell.angle_gamma   90.00
#
_symmetry.space_group_name_H-M   'P 1'
#
loop_
_entity.id
_entity.type
_entity.pdbx_description
1 polymer ?
#
loop_
_entity_poly.entity_id
_entity_poly.type
_entity_poly.pdbx_seq_one_letter_code
_entity_poly.pdbx_strand_id
1 'polypeptide(L)'
;MTDAEADEAGNAEADEAGNAESDAREDPLAAAGVDPVVPESAADAAEEAIAADDEVREFLREVAEDVRGDSSESKQLSALLYRVSDLYDADEETSPEEIYLNVRHIMRIKSEGGLRR
;
A
#
# COMPACT_ATOMS: atom_id res chain seq x y z
N MET A 1 57.32 7.42 4.00
CA MET A 1 57.27 5.96 3.76
C MET A 1 56.36 5.42 4.84
N THR A 2 55.13 4.95 4.60
CA THR A 2 54.53 4.41 3.37
C THR A 2 52.99 4.46 3.54
N ASP A 3 52.28 4.68 2.44
CA ASP A 3 50.84 4.50 2.23
C ASP A 3 50.29 3.13 2.67
N ALA A 4 49.01 3.08 3.08
CA ALA A 4 47.95 2.30 2.43
C ALA A 4 46.63 2.25 3.24
N GLU A 5 45.58 2.83 2.62
CA GLU A 5 44.17 2.41 2.48
C GLU A 5 43.46 1.55 3.55
N ALA A 6 42.27 2.03 3.98
CA ALA A 6 40.99 1.33 3.78
C ALA A 6 39.83 2.24 4.24
N ASP A 7 39.05 2.71 3.28
CA ASP A 7 37.79 3.42 3.48
C ASP A 7 36.68 2.36 3.58
N GLU A 8 36.16 2.12 4.78
CA GLU A 8 35.01 1.22 5.02
C GLU A 8 33.98 1.98 5.85
N ALA A 9 33.23 2.85 5.18
CA ALA A 9 32.05 3.50 5.76
C ALA A 9 30.85 2.55 5.72
N GLY A 10 30.86 1.53 6.57
CA GLY A 10 29.67 0.77 6.94
C GLY A 10 28.90 1.52 8.03
N ASN A 11 27.99 2.42 7.66
CA ASN A 11 27.08 3.04 8.62
C ASN A 11 25.78 2.23 8.69
N ALA A 12 25.76 1.28 9.62
CA ALA A 12 24.60 0.51 10.01
C ALA A 12 23.54 1.41 10.68
N GLU A 13 22.30 1.18 10.27
CA GLU A 13 21.10 1.11 11.13
C GLU A 13 20.81 2.34 12.01
N ALA A 14 20.11 3.29 11.40
CA ALA A 14 19.19 4.16 12.13
C ALA A 14 17.79 3.53 12.08
N ASP A 15 17.61 2.46 12.86
CA ASP A 15 16.29 2.08 13.35
C ASP A 15 15.84 3.09 14.42
N GLU A 16 14.53 3.30 14.54
CA GLU A 16 13.81 4.25 15.40
C GLU A 16 13.54 5.66 14.81
N ALA A 17 12.60 5.72 13.85
CA ALA A 17 11.71 6.87 13.74
C ALA A 17 10.40 6.48 13.05
N GLY A 18 9.58 5.69 13.74
CA GLY A 18 8.21 5.38 13.32
C GLY A 18 7.24 5.54 14.48
N ASN A 19 7.35 6.63 15.24
CA ASN A 19 6.38 7.00 16.26
C ASN A 19 5.02 7.13 15.59
N ALA A 20 4.22 6.06 15.64
CA ALA A 20 2.82 6.04 15.29
C ALA A 20 2.02 6.83 16.33
N GLU A 21 2.28 8.13 16.42
CA GLU A 21 1.28 9.08 16.85
C GLU A 21 0.22 9.08 15.76
N SER A 22 -0.68 8.12 15.87
CA SER A 22 -1.99 8.16 15.24
C SER A 22 -2.64 9.48 15.63
N ASP A 23 -2.47 10.48 14.78
CA ASP A 23 -3.10 11.78 14.86
C ASP A 23 -4.59 11.54 15.05
N ALA A 24 -5.05 11.82 16.28
CA ALA A 24 -6.35 11.53 16.86
C ALA A 24 -7.46 12.38 16.23
N ARG A 25 -7.55 12.32 14.90
CA ARG A 25 -8.71 12.78 14.14
C ARG A 25 -9.47 11.56 13.68
N GLU A 26 -10.79 11.61 13.87
CA GLU A 26 -11.69 10.50 13.63
C GLU A 26 -11.48 9.92 12.24
N ASP A 27 -11.35 8.60 12.18
CA ASP A 27 -11.36 7.84 10.93
C ASP A 27 -12.58 8.28 10.10
N PRO A 28 -12.43 8.71 8.83
CA PRO A 28 -13.55 9.12 7.99
C PRO A 28 -14.67 8.07 7.92
N LEU A 29 -14.35 6.77 8.04
CA LEU A 29 -15.33 5.70 8.15
C LEU A 29 -16.09 5.74 9.49
N ALA A 30 -15.35 5.93 10.61
CA ALA A 30 -15.94 6.11 11.93
C ALA A 30 -16.78 7.40 12.04
N ALA A 31 -16.33 8.51 11.43
CA ALA A 31 -17.06 9.77 11.36
C ALA A 31 -18.32 9.66 10.49
N ALA A 32 -18.31 8.81 9.46
CA ALA A 32 -19.50 8.47 8.69
C ALA A 32 -20.45 7.51 9.43
N GLY A 33 -20.07 7.01 10.61
CA GLY A 33 -20.81 5.99 11.36
C GLY A 33 -20.87 4.64 10.65
N VAL A 34 -19.96 4.40 9.70
CA VAL A 34 -19.86 3.16 8.92
C VAL A 34 -18.69 2.37 9.48
N ASP A 35 -19.00 1.40 10.33
CA ASP A 35 -18.04 0.36 10.71
C ASP A 35 -17.96 -0.65 9.55
N PRO A 36 -16.81 -0.79 8.86
CA PRO A 36 -16.67 -1.80 7.84
C PRO A 36 -16.78 -3.17 8.52
N VAL A 37 -17.91 -3.84 8.31
CA VAL A 37 -18.11 -5.20 8.79
C VAL A 37 -17.18 -6.10 8.00
N VAL A 38 -15.97 -6.32 8.52
CA VAL A 38 -15.07 -7.38 8.06
C VAL A 38 -15.55 -8.66 8.73
N PRO A 39 -16.13 -9.62 7.99
CA PRO A 39 -16.50 -10.89 8.60
C PRO A 39 -15.23 -11.57 9.13
N GLU A 40 -15.30 -12.25 10.27
CA GLU A 40 -14.15 -12.92 10.89
C GLU A 40 -13.43 -13.84 9.88
N SER A 41 -14.18 -14.50 8.99
CA SER A 41 -13.63 -15.32 7.90
C SER A 41 -12.74 -14.57 6.90
N ALA A 42 -12.97 -13.27 6.69
CA ALA A 42 -12.14 -12.46 5.80
C ALA A 42 -10.86 -11.97 6.51
N ALA A 43 -10.89 -11.82 7.84
CA ALA A 43 -9.69 -11.55 8.62
C ALA A 43 -8.79 -12.79 8.64
N ASP A 44 -9.36 -13.98 8.87
CA ASP A 44 -8.63 -15.25 8.79
C ASP A 44 -8.01 -15.48 7.40
N ALA A 45 -8.76 -15.18 6.33
CA ALA A 45 -8.25 -15.28 4.96
C ALA A 45 -7.17 -14.24 4.60
N ALA A 46 -7.11 -13.11 5.32
CA ALA A 46 -6.04 -12.12 5.14
C ALA A 46 -4.74 -12.51 5.86
N GLU A 47 -4.84 -13.33 6.92
CA GLU A 47 -3.67 -13.94 7.56
C GLU A 47 -3.10 -15.12 6.74
N GLU A 48 -3.91 -15.76 5.90
CA GLU A 48 -3.44 -16.78 4.97
C GLU A 48 -2.77 -16.14 3.75
N ALA A 49 -1.54 -16.58 3.42
CA ALA A 49 -0.81 -16.05 2.27
C ALA A 49 -1.60 -16.31 0.97
N ILE A 50 -1.80 -15.24 0.18
CA ILE A 50 -2.40 -15.37 -1.15
C ILE A 50 -1.47 -16.21 -2.01
N ALA A 51 -2.00 -17.29 -2.60
CA ALA A 51 -1.23 -18.13 -3.49
C ALA A 51 -0.88 -17.36 -4.77
N ALA A 52 0.38 -17.46 -5.19
CA ALA A 52 0.83 -16.90 -6.45
C ALA A 52 0.02 -17.46 -7.62
N ASP A 53 -0.40 -16.58 -8.53
CA ASP A 53 -1.26 -16.91 -9.67
C ASP A 53 -1.01 -15.92 -10.81
N ASP A 54 -0.18 -16.34 -11.78
CA ASP A 54 0.17 -15.52 -12.93
C ASP A 54 -1.05 -15.18 -13.82
N GLU A 55 -2.03 -16.08 -13.92
CA GLU A 55 -3.22 -15.85 -14.74
C GLU A 55 -4.07 -14.74 -14.14
N VAL A 56 -4.29 -14.77 -12.81
CA VAL A 56 -5.00 -13.70 -12.09
C VAL A 56 -4.23 -12.39 -12.16
N ARG A 57 -2.90 -12.43 -11.98
CA ARG A 57 -2.03 -11.25 -12.08
C ARG A 57 -2.12 -10.60 -13.46
N GLU A 58 -1.97 -11.36 -14.53
CA GLU A 58 -2.07 -10.85 -15.90
C GLU A 58 -3.45 -10.29 -16.21
N PHE A 59 -4.51 -10.99 -15.79
CA PHE A 59 -5.88 -10.51 -15.96
C PHE A 59 -6.13 -9.18 -15.26
N LEU A 60 -5.67 -9.01 -14.02
CA LEU A 60 -5.79 -7.75 -13.29
C LEU A 60 -5.04 -6.61 -13.99
N ARG A 61 -3.89 -6.90 -14.62
CA ARG A 61 -3.12 -5.92 -15.39
C ARG A 61 -3.80 -5.54 -16.70
N GLU A 62 -4.43 -6.49 -17.40
CA GLU A 62 -5.28 -6.20 -18.56
C GLU A 62 -6.41 -5.24 -18.18
N VAL A 63 -7.15 -5.55 -17.11
CA VAL A 63 -8.22 -4.67 -16.61
C VAL A 63 -7.67 -3.32 -16.17
N ALA A 64 -6.49 -3.27 -15.54
CA ALA A 64 -5.83 -2.03 -15.13
C ALA A 64 -5.52 -1.12 -16.32
N GLU A 65 -5.15 -1.67 -17.47
CA GLU A 65 -4.95 -0.92 -18.70
C GLU A 65 -6.29 -0.48 -19.31
N ASP A 66 -7.29 -1.35 -19.35
CA ASP A 66 -8.60 -1.06 -19.93
C ASP A 66 -9.33 0.10 -19.24
N VAL A 67 -9.24 0.17 -17.91
CA VAL A 67 -9.89 1.23 -17.13
C VAL A 67 -9.09 2.53 -17.10
N ARG A 68 -7.87 2.55 -17.67
CA ARG A 68 -6.97 3.69 -17.64
C ARG A 68 -7.36 4.75 -18.67
N GLY A 69 -7.60 5.95 -18.19
CA GLY A 69 -8.03 7.11 -18.95
C GLY A 69 -7.42 8.39 -18.38
N ASP A 70 -7.93 9.54 -18.81
CA ASP A 70 -7.26 10.82 -18.53
C ASP A 70 -7.58 11.41 -17.15
N SER A 71 -8.68 10.99 -16.51
CA SER A 71 -9.08 11.50 -15.21
C SER A 71 -8.14 11.03 -14.10
N SER A 72 -8.01 11.85 -13.06
CA SER A 72 -7.24 11.49 -11.85
C SER A 72 -7.79 10.21 -11.21
N GLU A 73 -9.11 10.03 -11.22
CA GLU A 73 -9.79 8.86 -10.63
C GLU A 73 -9.48 7.59 -11.42
N SER A 74 -9.53 7.65 -12.75
CA SER A 74 -9.24 6.51 -13.61
C SER A 74 -7.76 6.08 -13.52
N LYS A 75 -6.83 7.05 -13.43
CA LYS A 75 -5.41 6.79 -13.17
C LYS A 75 -5.20 6.16 -11.79
N GLN A 76 -5.91 6.64 -10.77
CA GLN A 76 -5.84 6.09 -9.42
C GLN A 76 -6.39 4.65 -9.37
N LEU A 77 -7.49 4.36 -10.06
CA LEU A 77 -8.05 3.02 -10.15
C LEU A 77 -7.10 2.04 -10.84
N SER A 78 -6.54 2.44 -11.99
CA SER A 78 -5.52 1.66 -12.71
C SER A 78 -4.32 1.35 -11.82
N ALA A 79 -3.78 2.35 -11.11
CA ALA A 79 -2.66 2.16 -10.18
C ALA A 79 -2.98 1.22 -9.02
N LEU A 80 -4.22 1.27 -8.49
CA LEU A 80 -4.66 0.36 -7.45
C LEU A 80 -4.72 -1.08 -7.97
N LEU A 81 -5.26 -1.30 -9.18
CA LEU A 81 -5.34 -2.63 -9.78
C LEU A 81 -3.96 -3.23 -10.03
N TYR A 82 -2.99 -2.42 -10.47
CA TYR A 82 -1.59 -2.85 -10.55
C TYR A 82 -1.07 -3.32 -9.19
N ARG A 83 -1.28 -2.53 -8.13
CA ARG A 83 -0.83 -2.91 -6.78
C ARG A 83 -1.55 -4.15 -6.24
N VAL A 84 -2.80 -4.37 -6.62
CA VAL A 84 -3.53 -5.60 -6.27
C VAL A 84 -3.02 -6.79 -7.07
N SER A 85 -2.58 -6.60 -8.33
CA SER A 85 -1.98 -7.68 -9.13
C SER A 85 -0.69 -8.21 -8.51
N ASP A 86 0.03 -7.34 -7.81
CA ASP A 86 1.28 -7.66 -7.11
C ASP A 86 1.07 -8.64 -5.94
N LEU A 87 -0.15 -8.77 -5.40
CA LEU A 87 -0.49 -9.80 -4.40
C LEU A 87 -0.38 -11.23 -4.92
N TYR A 88 -0.40 -11.41 -6.24
CA TYR A 88 -0.34 -12.73 -6.89
C TYR A 88 1.05 -13.01 -7.48
N ASP A 89 2.01 -12.11 -7.29
CA ASP A 89 3.40 -12.26 -7.72
C ASP A 89 4.22 -12.89 -6.58
N ALA A 90 4.85 -14.04 -6.82
CA ALA A 90 5.63 -14.74 -5.80
C ALA A 90 6.92 -14.00 -5.40
N ASP A 91 7.40 -13.09 -6.26
CA ASP A 91 8.64 -12.35 -6.05
C ASP A 91 8.40 -10.97 -5.41
N GLU A 92 7.15 -10.56 -5.21
CA GLU A 92 6.79 -9.23 -4.69
C GLU A 92 6.35 -9.31 -3.22
N GLU A 93 6.87 -8.40 -2.40
CA GLU A 93 6.48 -8.30 -0.99
C GLU A 93 5.36 -7.27 -0.85
N THR A 94 4.13 -7.70 -1.11
CA THR A 94 2.94 -6.85 -0.96
C THR A 94 1.86 -7.59 -0.17
N SER A 95 1.20 -6.88 0.76
CA SER A 95 0.12 -7.44 1.58
C SER A 95 -1.22 -6.72 1.35
N PRO A 96 -2.36 -7.42 1.52
CA PRO A 96 -3.67 -6.79 1.41
C PRO A 96 -3.86 -5.63 2.39
N GLU A 97 -3.33 -5.77 3.62
CA GLU A 97 -3.37 -4.74 4.65
C GLU A 97 -2.62 -3.47 4.22
N GLU A 98 -1.41 -3.64 3.66
CA GLU A 98 -0.61 -2.51 3.19
C GLU A 98 -1.33 -1.72 2.09
N ILE A 99 -1.96 -2.43 1.14
CA ILE A 99 -2.77 -1.80 0.09
C ILE A 99 -3.93 -1.01 0.71
N TYR A 100 -4.67 -1.61 1.64
CA TYR A 100 -5.80 -0.96 2.31
C TYR A 100 -5.38 0.31 3.09
N LEU A 101 -4.31 0.23 3.87
CA LEU A 101 -3.79 1.35 4.65
C LEU A 101 -3.35 2.51 3.74
N ASN A 102 -2.68 2.21 2.63
CA ASN A 102 -2.29 3.22 1.65
C ASN A 102 -3.51 3.93 1.03
N VAL A 103 -4.53 3.19 0.59
CA VAL A 103 -5.74 3.78 -0.01
C VAL A 103 -6.50 4.63 1.01
N ARG A 104 -6.69 4.11 2.23
CA ARG A 104 -7.36 4.84 3.32
C ARG A 104 -6.63 6.14 3.64
N HIS A 105 -5.30 6.11 3.70
CA HIS A 105 -4.48 7.30 3.92
C HIS A 105 -4.67 8.35 2.81
N ILE A 106 -4.66 7.93 1.54
CA ILE A 106 -4.90 8.84 0.41
C ILE A 106 -6.30 9.48 0.48
N MET A 107 -7.34 8.72 0.82
CA MET A 107 -8.69 9.25 0.95
C MET A 107 -8.82 10.24 2.11
N ARG A 108 -8.15 9.97 3.24
CA ARG A 108 -8.06 10.90 4.37
C ARG A 108 -7.43 12.23 3.93
N ILE A 109 -6.26 12.19 3.29
CA ILE A 109 -5.60 13.41 2.79
C ILE A 109 -6.47 14.17 1.77
N LYS A 110 -7.12 13.44 0.85
CA LYS A 110 -8.02 14.06 -0.15
C LYS A 110 -9.20 14.76 0.52
N SER A 111 -9.77 14.16 1.57
CA SER A 111 -10.86 14.77 2.35
C SER A 111 -10.42 16.04 3.11
N GLU A 112 -9.14 16.13 3.48
CA GLU A 112 -8.56 17.26 4.21
C GLU A 112 -8.10 18.43 3.30
N GLY A 113 -8.22 18.30 1.97
CA GLY A 113 -7.84 19.34 0.99
C GLY A 113 -6.50 19.12 0.28
N GLY A 114 -5.88 17.95 0.43
CA GLY A 114 -4.63 17.56 -0.25
C GLY A 114 -3.35 17.98 0.47
N LEU A 115 -2.20 17.47 0.02
CA LEU A 115 -0.86 17.65 0.62
C LEU A 115 -0.30 19.09 0.60
N ARG A 116 -1.05 20.08 0.09
CA ARG A 116 -0.55 21.43 -0.23
C ARG A 116 -1.27 22.54 0.53
N ARG A 117 -1.55 22.33 1.82
CA ARG A 117 -1.82 23.47 2.69
C ARG A 117 -0.51 24.06 3.19
#